data_AF-A0A3C0MBE1-F1
#
_entry.id   AF-A0A3C0MBE1-F1
#
_cell.length_a   1.000
_cell.length_b   1.000
_cell.length_c   1.000
_cell.angle_alpha   90.00
_cell.angle_beta   90.00
_cell.angle_gamma   90.00
#
_symmetry.space_group_name_H-M   'P 1'
#
loop_
_entity.id
_entity.type
_entity.pdbx_description
1 polymer ?
#
loop_
_entity_poly.entity_id
_entity_poly.type
_entity_poly.pdbx_seq_one_letter_code
_entity_poly.pdbx_strand_id
1 'polypeptide(L)'
;VSLFRAEDDACLLGTDALRDGVDVPGRSLRLVVFDRVPWPRPDILHKARRARFGRGYDDALVRGRIAQAFGRLIRRESDHGVFVILDARTPSRLLTGLPSQTPVHRTGLQDAIGIVRQFLKPAALALAPPQQ
;
A
#
# COMPACT_ATOMS: atom_id res chain seq x y z
N VAL A 1 0.76 -11.50 -19.60
CA VAL A 1 -0.03 -10.91 -18.48
C VAL A 1 -1.08 -11.88 -17.91
N SER A 2 -1.07 -13.19 -18.28
CA SER A 2 -2.05 -14.18 -17.79
C SER A 2 -1.59 -15.06 -16.62
N LEU A 3 -0.36 -14.90 -16.12
CA LEU A 3 0.22 -15.84 -15.13
C LEU A 3 -0.20 -15.60 -13.67
N PHE A 4 -0.90 -14.50 -13.36
CA PHE A 4 -1.24 -14.11 -11.98
C PHE A 4 -2.69 -14.42 -11.56
N ARG A 5 -3.46 -15.14 -12.39
CA ARG A 5 -4.88 -15.43 -12.11
C ARG A 5 -5.13 -16.76 -11.38
N ALA A 6 -4.14 -17.66 -11.31
CA ALA A 6 -4.31 -19.02 -10.82
C ALA A 6 -3.68 -19.29 -9.43
N GLU A 7 -2.85 -18.37 -8.92
CA GLU A 7 -2.14 -18.53 -7.64
C GLU A 7 -2.74 -17.59 -6.58
N ASP A 8 -3.21 -18.15 -5.46
CA ASP A 8 -3.77 -17.38 -4.34
C ASP A 8 -2.70 -16.58 -3.56
N ASP A 9 -1.42 -16.94 -3.73
CA ASP A 9 -0.25 -16.33 -3.09
C ASP A 9 0.72 -15.71 -4.12
N ALA A 10 0.20 -14.88 -5.03
CA ALA A 10 1.03 -14.12 -5.95
C ALA A 10 1.65 -12.87 -5.30
N CYS A 11 2.98 -12.70 -5.39
CA CYS A 11 3.66 -11.46 -5.06
C CYS A 11 4.09 -10.73 -6.34
N LEU A 12 3.75 -9.44 -6.43
CA LEU A 12 4.22 -8.58 -7.49
C LEU A 12 5.22 -7.57 -6.93
N LEU A 13 6.48 -7.66 -7.39
CA LEU A 13 7.53 -6.72 -7.04
C LEU A 13 7.77 -5.76 -8.20
N GLY A 14 7.82 -4.47 -7.92
CA GLY A 14 8.01 -3.46 -8.95
C GLY A 14 8.56 -2.14 -8.44
N THR A 15 9.21 -1.40 -9.34
CA THR A 15 9.69 -0.03 -9.12
C THR A 15 8.60 1.00 -9.46
N ASP A 16 8.92 2.30 -9.46
CA ASP A 16 7.99 3.38 -9.83
C ASP A 16 7.14 3.08 -11.08
N ALA A 17 7.71 2.41 -12.10
CA ALA A 17 7.02 2.08 -13.35
C ALA A 17 5.89 1.05 -13.19
N LEU A 18 5.93 0.23 -12.14
CA LEU A 18 4.90 -0.74 -11.84
C LEU A 18 3.67 -0.10 -11.18
N ARG A 19 3.86 1.06 -10.55
CA ARG A 19 2.81 1.83 -9.88
C ARG A 19 1.83 2.50 -10.84
N ASP A 20 2.35 3.02 -11.97
CA ASP A 20 1.60 3.87 -12.89
C ASP A 20 0.74 3.08 -13.90
N GLY A 21 0.92 1.76 -14.02
CA GLY A 21 0.26 1.00 -15.09
C GLY A 21 0.01 -0.49 -14.84
N VAL A 22 0.42 -1.08 -13.72
CA VAL A 22 0.11 -2.50 -13.51
C VAL A 22 -1.20 -2.66 -12.77
N ASP A 23 -2.29 -2.87 -13.51
CA ASP A 23 -3.45 -3.57 -12.97
C ASP A 23 -2.98 -4.97 -12.55
N VAL A 24 -3.13 -5.31 -11.26
CA VAL A 24 -2.79 -6.65 -10.74
C VAL A 24 -4.11 -7.40 -10.61
N PRO A 25 -4.57 -8.09 -11.68
CA PRO A 25 -5.77 -8.91 -11.60
C PRO A 25 -5.46 -10.15 -10.76
N GLY A 26 -5.89 -10.15 -9.51
CA GLY A 26 -5.76 -11.27 -8.57
C GLY A 26 -6.83 -11.22 -7.48
N ARG A 27 -7.21 -12.40 -6.95
CA ARG A 27 -8.39 -12.57 -6.09
C ARG A 27 -8.26 -11.94 -4.69
N SER A 28 -7.07 -11.62 -4.20
CA SER A 28 -6.89 -10.81 -2.98
C SER A 28 -5.47 -10.25 -2.87
N LEU A 29 -5.26 -8.99 -3.29
CA LEU A 29 -4.04 -8.29 -2.92
C LEU A 29 -4.15 -7.95 -1.43
N ARG A 30 -3.34 -8.61 -0.58
CA ARG A 30 -3.42 -8.54 0.89
C ARG A 30 -2.33 -7.68 1.54
N LEU A 31 -1.27 -7.35 0.80
CA LEU A 31 -0.14 -6.59 1.30
C LEU A 31 0.40 -5.66 0.22
N VAL A 32 0.42 -4.36 0.49
CA VAL A 32 1.18 -3.38 -0.29
C VAL A 32 2.36 -2.90 0.56
N VAL A 33 3.56 -2.90 -0.02
CA VAL A 33 4.75 -2.37 0.65
C VAL A 33 5.39 -1.31 -0.24
N PHE A 34 5.61 -0.13 0.31
CA PHE A 34 6.52 0.86 -0.25
C PHE A 34 7.86 0.77 0.46
N ASP A 35 8.93 0.63 -0.32
CA ASP A 35 10.30 0.73 0.19
C ASP A 35 10.61 2.13 0.73
N ARG A 36 10.00 3.16 0.12
CA ARG A 36 10.17 4.56 0.51
C ARG A 36 8.94 5.41 0.21
N VAL A 37 8.88 6.62 0.77
CA VAL A 37 7.87 7.60 0.33
C VAL A 37 8.10 7.95 -1.15
N PRO A 38 7.07 7.88 -2.00
CA PRO A 38 7.23 8.03 -3.45
C PRO A 38 7.24 9.49 -3.88
N TRP A 39 8.28 10.22 -3.52
CA TRP A 39 8.47 11.61 -3.93
C TRP A 39 8.58 11.76 -5.45
N PRO A 40 8.08 12.86 -6.03
CA PRO A 40 8.25 13.12 -7.46
C PRO A 40 9.73 13.34 -7.80
N ARG A 41 10.14 12.94 -9.01
CA ARG A 41 11.49 13.22 -9.51
C ARG A 41 11.61 14.72 -9.83
N PRO A 42 12.72 15.38 -9.44
CA PRO A 42 12.89 16.82 -9.62
C PRO A 42 13.33 17.19 -11.05
N ASP A 43 12.56 16.76 -12.06
CA ASP A 43 12.77 17.12 -13.46
C ASP A 43 12.35 18.58 -13.77
N ILE A 44 12.62 19.04 -15.00
CA ILE A 44 12.33 20.41 -15.43
C ILE A 44 10.82 20.73 -15.30
N LEU A 45 9.97 19.79 -15.73
CA LEU A 45 8.52 19.98 -15.72
C LEU A 45 7.97 20.01 -14.29
N HIS A 46 8.48 19.14 -13.43
CA HIS A 46 8.18 19.11 -12.01
C HIS A 46 8.56 20.42 -11.33
N LYS A 47 9.77 20.94 -11.58
CA LYS A 47 10.22 22.23 -11.03
C LYS A 47 9.31 23.37 -11.48
N ALA A 48 8.94 23.42 -12.76
CA ALA A 48 8.02 24.42 -13.28
C ALA A 48 6.63 24.33 -12.61
N ARG A 49 6.09 23.12 -12.45
CA ARG A 49 4.81 22.89 -11.76
C ARG A 49 4.88 23.26 -10.28
N ARG A 50 5.95 22.90 -9.58
CA ARG A 50 6.17 23.25 -8.18
C ARG A 50 6.30 24.76 -7.99
N ALA A 51 6.94 25.48 -8.91
CA ALA A 51 6.97 26.94 -8.89
C ALA A 51 5.56 27.55 -9.06
N ARG A 52 4.72 26.95 -9.89
CA ARG A 52 3.33 27.40 -10.11
C ARG A 52 2.37 27.06 -8.97
N PHE A 53 2.43 25.85 -8.42
CA PHE A 53 1.47 25.32 -7.45
C PHE A 53 1.96 25.42 -5.98
N GLY A 54 3.21 25.82 -5.77
CA GLY A 54 3.79 26.06 -4.46
C GLY A 54 4.24 24.79 -3.72
N ARG A 55 4.63 24.97 -2.45
CA ARG A 55 5.27 23.93 -1.62
C ARG A 55 4.39 22.70 -1.34
N GLY A 56 3.07 22.84 -1.43
CA GLY A 56 2.11 21.74 -1.19
C GLY A 56 1.93 20.78 -2.37
N TYR A 57 2.49 21.11 -3.55
CA TYR A 57 2.35 20.32 -4.77
C TYR A 57 2.88 18.89 -4.60
N ASP A 58 4.07 18.75 -4.03
CA ASP A 58 4.74 17.45 -3.85
C ASP A 58 3.94 16.57 -2.88
N ASP A 59 3.48 17.15 -1.77
CA ASP A 59 2.64 16.44 -0.80
C ASP A 59 1.32 15.98 -1.43
N ALA A 60 0.70 16.81 -2.29
CA ALA A 60 -0.53 16.44 -2.99
C ALA A 60 -0.31 15.28 -3.98
N LEU A 61 0.80 15.31 -4.74
CA LEU A 61 1.18 14.20 -5.61
C LEU A 61 1.39 12.92 -4.82
N VAL A 62 2.13 12.98 -3.70
CA VAL A 62 2.41 11.81 -2.86
C VAL A 62 1.13 11.27 -2.22
N ARG A 63 0.22 12.13 -1.74
CA ARG A 63 -1.08 11.68 -1.22
C ARG A 63 -1.91 10.96 -2.28
N GLY A 64 -2.02 11.52 -3.49
CA GLY A 64 -2.74 10.86 -4.58
C GLY A 64 -2.12 9.51 -4.95
N ARG A 65 -0.79 9.46 -4.96
CA ARG A 65 0.01 8.25 -5.14
C ARG A 65 -0.26 7.20 -4.05
N ILE A 66 -0.32 7.57 -2.77
CA ILE A 66 -0.65 6.67 -1.65
C ILE A 66 -2.09 6.18 -1.77
N ALA A 67 -3.04 7.10 -2.00
CA ALA A 67 -4.46 6.79 -2.16
C ALA A 67 -4.71 5.79 -3.29
N GLN A 68 -4.06 5.98 -4.45
CA GLN A 68 -4.16 5.03 -5.57
C GLN A 68 -3.63 3.65 -5.21
N ALA A 69 -2.48 3.55 -4.53
CA ALA A 69 -1.94 2.25 -4.14
C ALA A 69 -2.82 1.58 -3.07
N PHE A 70 -3.39 2.35 -2.14
CA PHE A 70 -4.34 1.86 -1.17
C PHE A 70 -5.63 1.36 -1.83
N GLY A 71 -6.13 2.04 -2.86
CA GLY A 71 -7.29 1.58 -3.65
C GLY A 71 -7.06 0.27 -4.41
N ARG A 72 -5.79 -0.15 -4.58
CA ARG A 72 -5.47 -1.49 -5.11
C ARG A 72 -5.56 -2.58 -4.04
N LEU A 73 -5.38 -2.22 -2.76
CA LEU A 73 -5.49 -3.09 -1.59
C LEU A 73 -6.95 -3.33 -1.23
N ILE A 74 -7.77 -2.28 -1.19
CA ILE A 74 -9.19 -2.34 -0.81
C ILE A 74 -10.05 -1.88 -1.99
N ARG A 75 -10.70 -2.83 -2.67
CA ARG A 75 -11.55 -2.60 -3.87
C ARG A 75 -13.02 -2.95 -3.63
N ARG A 76 -13.29 -3.87 -2.70
CA ARG A 76 -14.61 -4.38 -2.31
C ARG A 76 -14.71 -4.41 -0.79
N GLU A 77 -15.93 -4.50 -0.26
CA GLU A 77 -16.19 -4.51 1.19
C GLU A 77 -15.55 -5.71 1.92
N SER A 78 -15.39 -6.85 1.23
CA SER A 78 -14.76 -8.04 1.80
C SER A 78 -13.22 -8.02 1.72
N ASP A 79 -12.63 -7.02 1.05
CA ASP A 79 -11.18 -6.94 0.93
C ASP A 79 -10.59 -6.52 2.27
N HIS A 80 -9.50 -7.17 2.64
CA HIS A 80 -8.73 -6.86 3.83
C HIS A 80 -7.25 -6.98 3.48
N GLY A 81 -6.43 -6.11 4.06
CA GLY A 81 -4.99 -6.17 3.85
C GLY A 81 -4.23 -5.10 4.61
N VAL A 82 -2.91 -5.15 4.48
CA VAL A 82 -1.99 -4.25 5.18
C VAL A 82 -1.24 -3.38 4.17
N PHE A 83 -1.10 -2.09 4.50
CA PHE A 83 -0.30 -1.14 3.75
C PHE A 83 0.93 -0.75 4.59
N VAL A 84 2.12 -0.99 4.06
CA VAL A 84 3.39 -0.74 4.76
C VAL A 84 4.21 0.30 4.00
N ILE A 85 4.80 1.25 4.73
CA ILE A 85 5.81 2.17 4.20
C ILE A 85 7.09 1.98 5.02
N LEU A 86 8.14 1.49 4.40
CA LEU A 86 9.45 1.21 5.02
C LEU A 86 10.34 2.46 5.08
N ASP A 87 9.75 3.61 5.47
CA ASP A 87 10.45 4.89 5.56
C ASP A 87 10.16 5.57 6.91
N ALA A 88 11.16 5.55 7.80
CA ALA A 88 11.08 6.17 9.12
C ALA A 88 10.81 7.68 9.07
N ARG A 89 11.14 8.35 7.95
CA ARG A 89 10.96 9.79 7.76
C ARG A 89 9.62 10.14 7.14
N THR A 90 8.71 9.18 6.95
CA THR A 90 7.37 9.42 6.40
C THR A 90 6.63 10.50 7.20
N PRO A 91 6.33 11.67 6.62
CA PRO A 91 5.57 12.71 7.30
C PRO A 91 4.10 12.31 7.49
N SER A 92 3.54 12.49 8.69
CA SER A 92 2.14 12.13 8.98
C SER A 92 1.12 12.84 8.09
N ARG A 93 1.45 14.06 7.61
CA ARG A 93 0.60 14.82 6.66
C ARG A 93 0.40 14.17 5.29
N LEU A 94 1.21 13.16 4.94
CA LEU A 94 1.02 12.38 3.72
C LEU A 94 0.02 11.23 3.93
N LEU A 95 -0.17 10.80 5.17
CA LEU A 95 -1.08 9.71 5.51
C LEU A 95 -2.55 10.13 5.46
N THR A 96 -2.84 11.44 5.38
CA THR A 96 -4.20 11.96 5.13
C THR A 96 -4.74 11.60 3.74
N GLY A 97 -3.93 10.99 2.87
CA GLY A 97 -4.41 10.35 1.65
C GLY A 97 -5.11 9.00 1.88
N LEU A 98 -5.07 8.46 3.09
CA LEU A 98 -5.77 7.23 3.48
C LEU A 98 -7.17 7.54 4.05
N PRO A 99 -8.11 6.57 4.03
CA PRO A 99 -9.37 6.69 4.77
C PRO A 99 -9.15 7.01 6.24
N SER A 100 -9.99 7.86 6.83
CA SER A 100 -9.83 8.33 8.22
C SER A 100 -9.92 7.21 9.26
N GLN A 101 -10.59 6.10 8.94
CA GLN A 101 -10.69 4.93 9.81
C GLN A 101 -9.46 4.01 9.74
N THR A 102 -8.47 4.30 8.88
CA THR A 102 -7.31 3.42 8.70
C THR A 102 -6.36 3.54 9.90
N PRO A 103 -6.17 2.48 10.71
CA PRO A 103 -5.24 2.53 11.84
C PRO A 103 -3.80 2.67 11.32
N VAL A 104 -3.05 3.61 11.88
CA VAL A 104 -1.66 3.87 11.53
C VAL A 104 -0.76 3.48 12.69
N HIS A 105 0.14 2.52 12.45
CA HIS A 105 1.15 2.09 13.43
C HIS A 105 2.53 2.54 12.96
N ARG A 106 3.25 3.28 13.82
CA ARG A 106 4.69 3.56 13.64
C ARG A 106 5.48 2.61 14.52
N THR A 107 6.21 1.69 13.91
CA THR A 107 6.93 0.65 14.64
C THR A 107 8.19 0.19 13.90
N GLY A 108 9.02 -0.61 14.57
CA GLY A 108 10.21 -1.24 13.99
C GLY A 108 9.84 -2.40 13.06
N LEU A 109 10.81 -2.85 12.25
CA LEU A 109 10.59 -3.90 11.26
C LEU A 109 10.10 -5.22 11.87
N GLN A 110 10.65 -5.62 13.02
CA GLN A 110 10.28 -6.87 13.69
C GLN A 110 8.81 -6.86 14.13
N ASP A 111 8.37 -5.79 14.76
CA ASP A 111 6.97 -5.63 15.20
C ASP A 111 6.03 -5.53 14.00
N ALA A 112 6.42 -4.81 12.94
CA ALA A 112 5.65 -4.73 11.70
C ALA A 112 5.41 -6.13 11.09
N ILE A 113 6.44 -6.99 11.07
CA ILE A 113 6.32 -8.38 10.63
C ILE A 113 5.31 -9.14 11.52
N GLY A 114 5.38 -8.96 12.84
CA GLY A 114 4.43 -9.56 13.78
C GLY A 114 2.98 -9.15 13.50
N ILE A 115 2.73 -7.84 13.36
CA ILE A 115 1.42 -7.26 13.06
C ILE A 115 0.88 -7.80 11.73
N VAL A 116 1.69 -7.75 10.66
CA VAL A 116 1.28 -8.23 9.33
C VAL A 116 0.93 -9.71 9.37
N ARG A 117 1.76 -10.54 10.00
CA ARG A 117 1.49 -11.99 10.14
C ARG A 117 0.20 -12.24 10.90
N GLN A 118 -0.03 -11.54 12.01
CA GLN A 118 -1.24 -11.69 12.81
C GLN A 118 -2.49 -11.25 12.04
N PHE A 119 -2.41 -10.13 11.35
CA PHE A 119 -3.53 -9.56 10.60
C PHE A 119 -3.93 -10.41 9.39
N LEU A 120 -2.95 -11.00 8.70
CA LEU A 120 -3.18 -11.83 7.50
C LEU A 120 -3.39 -13.31 7.79
N LYS A 121 -3.39 -13.74 9.06
CA LYS A 121 -3.72 -15.13 9.40
C LYS A 121 -5.13 -15.45 8.86
N PRO A 122 -5.28 -16.49 8.02
CA PRO A 122 -6.59 -16.97 7.63
C PRO A 122 -7.39 -17.33 8.87
N ALA A 123 -8.70 -17.04 8.89
CA ALA A 123 -9.62 -17.42 9.96
C ALA A 123 -9.78 -18.96 10.15
N ALA A 124 -8.95 -19.77 9.50
CA ALA A 124 -9.02 -21.23 9.41
C ALA A 124 -8.65 -22.00 10.69
N LEU A 125 -8.46 -21.33 11.84
CA LEU A 125 -8.33 -21.99 13.15
C LEU A 125 -9.61 -21.92 14.01
N ALA A 126 -10.67 -21.26 13.54
CA ALA A 126 -11.93 -21.11 14.28
C ALA A 126 -13.00 -22.16 13.94
N LEU A 127 -12.73 -23.08 13.02
CA LEU A 127 -13.67 -24.12 12.58
C LEU A 127 -13.01 -25.51 12.54
N ALA A 128 -12.37 -25.92 13.64
CA ALA A 128 -12.22 -27.34 13.90
C ALA A 128 -13.54 -27.82 14.54
N PRO A 129 -14.30 -28.75 13.94
CA PRO A 129 -15.46 -29.32 14.60
C PRO A 129 -15.01 -30.05 15.88
N PRO A 130 -15.84 -30.10 16.94
CA PRO A 130 -15.52 -30.83 18.15
C PRO A 130 -15.25 -32.30 17.78
N GLN A 131 -14.08 -32.80 18.18
CA GLN A 131 -13.77 -34.21 18.10
C GLN A 131 -14.75 -34.95 19.01
N GLN A 132 -15.57 -35.82 18.39
CA GLN A 132 -16.38 -36.81 19.10
C GLN A 132 -15.50 -37.88 19.72
#